data_AF-A0A5S9P3G2-F1
#
_entry.id   AF-A0A5S9P3G2-F1
#
_cell.length_a   1.000
_cell.length_b   1.000
_cell.length_c   1.000
_cell.angle_alpha   90.00
_cell.angle_beta   90.00
_cell.angle_gamma   90.00
#
_symmetry.space_group_name_H-M   'P 1'
#
loop_
_entity.id
_entity.type
_entity.pdbx_description
1 polymer ?
#
loop_
_entity_poly.entity_id
_entity_poly.type
_entity_poly.pdbx_seq_one_letter_code
_entity_poly.pdbx_strand_id
1 'polypeptide(L)' 'MAQLLTILAVLFIALIVLVPIIERFGPRPSPEQQAKISRWILPLVGISLIIALFKSFMS' A
#
# COMPACT_ATOMS: atom_id res chain seq x y z
N MET A 1 -26.65 -8.42 -6.19
CA MET A 1 -25.59 -7.74 -6.99
C MET A 1 -25.53 -6.24 -6.74
N ALA A 2 -26.63 -5.49 -6.89
CA ALA A 2 -26.63 -4.03 -6.72
C ALA A 2 -26.06 -3.55 -5.36
N GLN A 3 -26.49 -4.13 -4.24
CA GLN A 3 -26.00 -3.75 -2.89
C GLN A 3 -24.49 -3.96 -2.72
N LEU A 4 -23.94 -5.06 -3.24
CA LEU A 4 -22.51 -5.35 -3.19
C LEU A 4 -21.71 -4.29 -3.97
N LEU A 5 -22.18 -3.93 -5.16
CA LEU A 5 -21.55 -2.90 -5.98
C LEU A 5 -21.62 -1.52 -5.33
N THR A 6 -22.73 -1.19 -4.66
CA THR A 6 -22.86 0.06 -3.91
C THR A 6 -21.87 0.12 -2.76
N ILE A 7 -21.75 -0.93 -1.96
CA ILE A 7 -20.78 -0.99 -0.86
C ILE A 7 -19.36 -0.86 -1.39
N LEU A 8 -19.02 -1.57 -2.47
CA LEU A 8 -17.71 -1.50 -3.09
C LEU A 8 -17.39 -0.09 -3.61
N ALA A 9 -18.35 0.57 -4.28
CA ALA A 9 -18.19 1.93 -4.78
C ALA A 9 -17.97 2.93 -3.63
N VAL A 10 -18.74 2.82 -2.55
CA VAL A 10 -18.59 3.67 -1.36
C VAL A 10 -17.22 3.46 -0.70
N LEU A 11 -16.77 2.20 -0.57
CA LEU A 11 -15.45 1.90 -0.03
C LEU A 11 -14.33 2.47 -0.91
N PHE A 12 -14.45 2.38 -2.24
CA PHE A 12 -13.48 2.97 -3.15
C PHE A 12 -13.42 4.49 -3.01
N ILE A 13 -14.57 5.16 -2.98
CA ILE A 13 -14.64 6.62 -2.78
C ILE A 13 -14.04 6.99 -1.42
N ALA A 14 -14.36 6.24 -0.37
CA ALA A 14 -13.80 6.45 0.96
C ALA A 14 -12.28 6.36 0.93
N LEU A 15 -11.69 5.35 0.29
CA LEU A 15 -10.23 5.24 0.16
C LEU A 15 -9.62 6.41 -0.64
N ILE A 16 -10.23 6.77 -1.79
CA ILE A 16 -9.75 7.88 -2.64
C ILE A 16 -9.72 9.20 -1.88
N VAL A 17 -10.68 9.43 -0.98
CA VAL A 17 -10.75 10.67 -0.18
C VAL A 17 -9.86 10.58 1.07
N LEU A 18 -9.88 9.45 1.77
CA LEU A 18 -9.21 9.31 3.06
C LEU A 18 -7.69 9.22 2.93
N VAL A 19 -7.18 8.55 1.89
CA VAL A 19 -5.73 8.43 1.62
C VAL A 19 -5.05 9.79 1.51
N PRO A 20 -5.44 10.71 0.61
CA PRO A 20 -4.77 12.00 0.48
C PRO A 20 -4.96 12.88 1.73
N ILE A 21 -6.07 12.72 2.47
CA ILE A 21 -6.26 13.41 3.75
C ILE A 21 -5.24 12.93 4.77
N ILE A 22 -5.08 11.62 4.92
CA ILE A 22 -4.10 11.04 5.85
C ILE A 22 -2.68 11.39 5.43
N GLU A 23 -2.36 11.40 4.14
CA GLU A 23 -1.03 11.81 3.66
C GLU A 23 -0.75 13.29 3.91
N ARG A 24 -1.76 14.16 3.74
CA ARG A 24 -1.59 15.62 3.85
C ARG A 24 -1.65 16.13 5.29
N PHE A 25 -2.49 15.53 6.12
CA PHE A 25 -2.77 16.00 7.49
C PHE A 25 -2.37 15.00 8.57
N GLY A 26 -1.95 13.79 8.19
CA GLY A 26 -1.50 12.78 9.13
C GLY A 26 -0.22 13.20 9.86
N PRO A 27 0.00 12.65 11.07
CA PRO A 27 1.23 12.90 11.80
C PRO A 27 2.43 12.44 10.97
N ARG A 28 3.41 13.32 10.81
CA ARG A 28 4.69 12.95 10.18
C ARG A 28 5.36 11.90 11.07
N PRO A 29 5.75 10.75 10.52
CA PRO A 29 6.38 9.72 11.33
C PRO A 29 7.67 10.24 11.96
N SER A 30 7.89 9.96 13.25
CA SER A 30 9.13 10.33 13.94
C SER A 30 10.34 9.65 13.26
N PRO A 31 11.56 10.17 13.46
CA PRO A 31 12.76 9.50 12.95
C PRO A 31 12.86 8.03 13.37
N GLU A 32 12.42 7.65 14.57
CA GLU A 32 12.42 6.23 14.99
C GLU A 32 11.36 5.40 14.26
N GLN A 33 10.17 5.98 14.02
CA GLN A 33 9.12 5.31 13.24
C GLN A 33 9.55 5.12 11.79
N GLN A 34 10.19 6.12 11.18
CA GLN A 34 10.75 6.02 9.84
C GLN A 34 11.83 4.94 9.77
N ALA A 35 12.76 4.89 10.72
CA ALA A 35 13.79 3.85 10.77
C ALA A 35 13.20 2.43 10.88
N LYS A 36 12.12 2.26 11.66
CA LYS A 36 11.42 0.98 11.79
C LYS A 36 10.76 0.55 10.48
N ILE A 37 10.14 1.47 9.75
CA ILE A 37 9.52 1.21 8.44
C ILE A 37 10.61 0.90 7.40
N SER A 38 11.69 1.68 7.37
CA SER A 38 12.81 1.50 6.43
C SER A 38 13.48 0.13 6.53
N ARG A 39 13.50 -0.49 7.72
CA ARG A 39 14.04 -1.85 7.92
C ARG A 39 13.29 -2.92 7.12
N TRP A 40 12.01 -2.70 6.80
CA TRP A 40 11.22 -3.62 5.99
C TRP A 40 11.35 -3.41 4.48
N ILE A 41 11.90 -2.28 4.04
CA ILE A 41 12.10 -2.00 2.60
C ILE A 41 13.00 -3.07 1.98
N LEU A 42 14.11 -3.40 2.62
CA LEU A 42 15.09 -4.35 2.08
C LEU A 42 14.54 -5.77 1.86
N PRO A 43 13.85 -6.41 2.84
CA PRO A 43 13.23 -7.71 2.61
C PRO A 43 12.10 -7.64 1.58
N LEU A 44 11.27 -6.58 1.58
CA LEU A 44 10.20 -6.41 0.59
C LEU A 44 10.75 -6.27 -0.83
N VAL A 45 11.85 -5.52 -1.01
CA VAL A 45 12.56 -5.42 -2.29
C VAL A 45 13.09 -6.79 -2.71
N GLY A 46 13.72 -7.54 -1.80
CA GLY A 46 14.17 -8.91 -2.08
C GLY A 46 13.05 -9.83 -2.56
N ILE A 47 11.89 -9.81 -1.88
CA ILE A 47 10.71 -10.57 -2.29
C ILE A 47 10.22 -10.12 -3.67
N SER A 48 10.15 -8.82 -3.93
CA SER A 48 9.70 -8.28 -5.21
C SER A 48 10.62 -8.70 -6.37
N LEU A 49 11.94 -8.79 -6.11
CA LEU A 49 12.92 -9.26 -7.09
C LEU A 49 12.73 -10.75 -7.37
N ILE A 50 12.48 -11.57 -6.35
CA ILE A 50 12.18 -13.00 -6.55
C ILE A 50 10.91 -13.18 -7.37
N ILE A 51 9.85 -12.43 -7.07
CA ILE A 51 8.60 -12.45 -7.83
C ILE A 51 8.84 -12.00 -9.28
N ALA A 52 9.62 -10.95 -9.49
CA ALA A 52 9.94 -10.45 -10.83
C ALA A 52 10.74 -11.47 -11.65
N LEU A 53 11.74 -12.13 -11.03
CA LEU A 53 12.49 -13.22 -11.66
C LEU A 53 11.55 -14.37 -12.03
N PHE A 54 10.71 -14.81 -11.10
CA PHE A 54 9.75 -15.88 -11.35
C PHE A 54 8.81 -15.54 -12.52
N LYS A 55 8.27 -14.32 -12.54
CA LYS A 55 7.45 -13.83 -13.66
C LYS A 55 8.21 -13.81 -14.99
N SER A 56 9.49 -13.46 -14.98
CA SER A 56 10.33 -13.46 -16.18
C SER A 56 10.66 -14.85 -16.70
N PHE A 57 10.74 -15.88 -15.84
CA PHE A 57 10.99 -17.27 -16.24
C PHE A 57 9.71 -18.03 -16.63
N MET A 58 8.55 -17.62 -16.10
CA MET A 58 7.25 -18.25 -16.38
C MET A 58 6.50 -17.61 -17.57
N SER A 59 7.06 -16.55 -18.15
CA SER A 59 6.57 -15.85 -19.35
C SER A 59 7.41 -16.19 -20.56
#